data_AF-A0A150G0B6-F1
#
_entry.id   AF-A0A150G0B6-F1
#
_cell.length_a   1.000
_cell.length_b   1.000
_cell.length_c   1.000
_cell.angle_alpha   90.00
_cell.angle_beta   90.00
_cell.angle_gamma   90.00
#
_symmetry.space_group_name_H-M   'P 1'
#
loop_
_entity.id
_entity.type
_entity.pdbx_description
1 polymer ?
#
loop_
_entity_poly.entity_id
_entity_poly.type
_entity_poly.pdbx_seq_one_letter_code
_entity_poly.pdbx_strand_id
1 'polypeptide(L)'
;MVPQSASDSAANPQARRPSDIVLSLARRYYVVQNPALANQLYSKAVQEFTESAVLAYECGHNEQDVDEQLGLLPEEELRRLKGFDAAECLALVCLVWITLMLSPRTVRRWATASAVSEPTLKQWRGFVAMIVNGYFERRMAWFPIDRLQLELSAVQGRSLPPDLVAERARIVYTTLEQVYPQFAKD
;
A
#
# COMPACT_ATOMS: atom_id res chain seq x y z
N MET A 1 11.93 -58.38 -2.95
CA MET A 1 13.13 -57.92 -2.21
C MET A 1 13.31 -56.43 -2.55
N VAL A 2 12.93 -55.55 -1.63
CA VAL A 2 13.24 -54.10 -1.62
C VAL A 2 14.66 -54.00 -1.03
N PRO A 3 15.59 -53.13 -1.52
CA PRO A 3 15.61 -51.67 -1.28
C PRO A 3 16.18 -50.87 -2.49
N GLN A 4 16.23 -49.54 -2.57
CA GLN A 4 16.14 -48.44 -1.62
C GLN A 4 15.83 -47.16 -2.42
N SER A 5 14.76 -46.47 -2.06
CA SER A 5 14.50 -45.07 -2.41
C SER A 5 15.15 -44.20 -1.35
N ALA A 6 16.18 -43.42 -1.70
CA ALA A 6 16.58 -42.20 -1.00
C ALA A 6 17.76 -41.56 -1.75
N SER A 7 17.50 -40.44 -2.42
CA SER A 7 18.39 -39.30 -2.26
C SER A 7 17.58 -38.03 -2.52
N ASP A 8 17.20 -37.44 -1.39
CA ASP A 8 16.90 -36.03 -1.22
C ASP A 8 17.80 -35.18 -2.11
N SER A 9 17.26 -34.64 -3.19
CA SER A 9 17.89 -33.51 -3.85
C SER A 9 17.46 -32.27 -3.08
N ALA A 10 18.34 -31.91 -2.15
CA ALA A 10 18.27 -30.76 -1.26
C ALA A 10 17.63 -29.55 -1.94
N ALA A 11 16.48 -29.12 -1.42
CA ALA A 11 15.97 -27.79 -1.66
C ALA A 11 17.06 -26.81 -1.23
N ASN A 12 17.70 -26.15 -2.21
CA ASN A 12 18.65 -25.08 -1.95
C ASN A 12 17.88 -23.95 -1.24
N PRO A 13 18.11 -23.67 0.05
CA PRO A 13 17.49 -22.55 0.72
C PRO A 13 18.29 -21.32 0.33
N GLN A 14 18.10 -20.87 -0.91
CA GLN A 14 18.35 -19.46 -1.20
C GLN A 14 17.48 -18.71 -0.19
N ALA A 15 18.11 -18.10 0.82
CA ALA A 15 17.46 -17.19 1.74
C ALA A 15 16.52 -16.32 0.91
N ARG A 16 15.20 -16.47 1.11
CA ARG A 16 14.19 -15.80 0.28
C ARG A 16 14.46 -14.31 0.36
N ARG A 17 15.09 -13.75 -0.67
CA ARG A 17 15.38 -12.32 -0.73
C ARG A 17 14.07 -11.61 -1.08
N PRO A 18 13.78 -10.46 -0.45
CA PRO A 18 12.67 -9.62 -0.87
C PRO A 18 12.82 -9.27 -2.36
N SER A 19 11.71 -9.21 -3.08
CA SER A 19 11.72 -8.69 -4.44
C SER A 19 12.15 -7.22 -4.47
N ASP A 20 12.72 -6.78 -5.59
CA ASP A 20 13.10 -5.38 -5.80
C ASP A 20 11.89 -4.43 -5.67
N ILE A 21 10.68 -4.91 -5.99
CA ILE A 21 9.43 -4.17 -5.84
C ILE A 21 9.15 -3.89 -4.35
N VAL A 22 9.22 -4.91 -3.49
CA VAL A 22 8.97 -4.73 -2.04
C VAL A 22 10.08 -3.91 -1.39
N LEU A 23 11.32 -4.08 -1.81
CA LEU A 23 12.43 -3.25 -1.37
C LEU A 23 12.22 -1.77 -1.76
N SER A 24 11.73 -1.51 -2.99
CA SER A 24 11.36 -0.17 -3.43
C SER A 24 10.22 0.41 -2.59
N LEU A 25 9.19 -0.37 -2.27
CA LEU A 25 8.10 0.06 -1.39
C LEU A 25 8.61 0.51 -0.03
N ALA A 26 9.44 -0.30 0.62
CA ALA A 26 10.01 0.03 1.93
C ALA A 26 10.83 1.33 1.90
N ARG A 27 11.66 1.50 0.87
CA ARG A 27 12.46 2.73 0.66
C ARG A 27 11.60 3.96 0.41
N ARG A 28 10.60 3.86 -0.45
CA ARG A 28 9.70 4.99 -0.76
C ARG A 28 8.84 5.36 0.45
N TYR A 29 8.37 4.38 1.21
CA TYR A 29 7.66 4.62 2.46
C TYR A 29 8.54 5.34 3.48
N TYR A 30 9.81 4.93 3.63
CA TYR A 30 10.75 5.63 4.50
C TYR A 30 10.93 7.11 4.10
N VAL A 31 10.94 7.42 2.79
CA VAL A 31 10.97 8.80 2.29
C VAL A 31 9.67 9.55 2.58
N VAL A 32 8.50 8.88 2.55
CA VAL A 32 7.22 9.48 2.98
C VAL A 32 7.27 9.87 4.47
N GLN A 33 7.88 9.05 5.31
CA GLN A 33 8.07 9.36 6.74
C GLN A 33 9.12 10.47 6.97
N ASN A 34 10.14 10.54 6.11
CA ASN A 34 11.30 11.41 6.30
C ASN A 34 11.62 12.27 5.06
N PRO A 35 10.66 13.05 4.52
CA PRO A 35 10.82 13.74 3.24
C PRO A 35 11.97 14.78 3.28
N ALA A 36 12.17 15.43 4.43
CA ALA A 36 13.26 16.39 4.64
C ALA A 36 14.65 15.73 4.53
N LEU A 37 14.82 14.49 5.01
CA LEU A 37 16.10 13.78 4.92
C LEU A 37 16.45 13.41 3.47
N ALA A 38 15.42 13.25 2.62
CA ALA A 38 15.57 12.99 1.20
C ALA A 38 15.63 14.27 0.34
N ASN A 39 15.59 15.46 0.96
CA ASN A 39 15.48 16.75 0.26
C ASN A 39 14.30 16.77 -0.75
N GLN A 40 13.16 16.24 -0.33
CA GLN A 40 12.00 16.02 -1.19
C GLN A 40 10.74 16.59 -0.54
N LEU A 41 9.82 17.12 -1.36
CA LEU A 41 8.49 17.51 -0.89
C LEU A 41 7.69 16.27 -0.47
N TYR A 42 6.92 16.38 0.61
CA TYR A 42 6.03 15.30 1.04
C TYR A 42 5.07 14.86 -0.07
N SER A 43 4.49 15.80 -0.82
CA SER A 43 3.62 15.49 -1.96
C SER A 43 4.29 14.61 -3.01
N LYS A 44 5.57 14.89 -3.31
CA LYS A 44 6.36 14.10 -4.26
C LYS A 44 6.74 12.74 -3.68
N ALA A 45 7.05 12.66 -2.39
CA ALA A 45 7.32 11.39 -1.70
C ALA A 45 6.10 10.46 -1.73
N VAL A 46 4.91 10.98 -1.41
CA VAL A 46 3.65 10.23 -1.49
C VAL A 46 3.39 9.77 -2.92
N GLN A 47 3.60 10.64 -3.91
CA GLN A 47 3.43 10.29 -5.32
C GLN A 47 4.29 9.09 -5.73
N GLU A 48 5.59 9.10 -5.42
CA GLU A 48 6.51 8.01 -5.80
C GLU A 48 6.22 6.71 -5.03
N PHE A 49 5.74 6.83 -3.79
CA PHE A 49 5.28 5.69 -3.02
C PHE A 49 4.04 5.05 -3.65
N THR A 50 3.01 5.84 -3.97
CA THR A 50 1.80 5.29 -4.59
C THR A 50 2.07 4.75 -5.99
N GLU A 51 2.97 5.35 -6.78
CA GLU A 51 3.46 4.80 -8.05
C GLU A 51 4.07 3.40 -7.86
N SER A 52 4.91 3.23 -6.84
CA SER A 52 5.51 1.93 -6.52
C SER A 52 4.46 0.90 -6.06
N ALA A 53 3.45 1.34 -5.31
CA ALA A 53 2.36 0.48 -4.86
C ALA A 53 1.40 0.08 -6.00
N VAL A 54 1.14 0.98 -6.95
CA VAL A 54 0.41 0.67 -8.19
C VAL A 54 1.19 -0.37 -9.01
N LEU A 55 2.50 -0.20 -9.18
CA LEU A 55 3.33 -1.17 -9.89
C LEU A 55 3.27 -2.56 -9.22
N ALA A 56 3.36 -2.61 -7.88
CA ALA A 56 3.23 -3.87 -7.14
C ALA A 56 1.87 -4.53 -7.38
N TYR A 57 0.79 -3.74 -7.41
CA TYR A 57 -0.55 -4.21 -7.75
C TYR A 57 -0.60 -4.81 -9.16
N GLU A 58 -0.05 -4.11 -10.16
CA GLU A 58 -0.01 -4.55 -11.54
C GLU A 58 0.73 -5.89 -11.68
N CYS A 59 1.87 -6.03 -11.01
CA CYS A 59 2.69 -7.24 -10.96
C CYS A 59 2.03 -8.41 -10.22
N GLY A 60 0.85 -8.22 -9.62
CA GLY A 60 0.08 -9.28 -9.00
C GLY A 60 0.46 -9.57 -7.55
N HIS A 61 1.22 -8.69 -6.89
CA HIS A 61 1.41 -8.74 -5.45
C HIS A 61 0.06 -8.61 -4.72
N ASN A 62 0.02 -9.15 -3.51
CA ASN A 62 -1.08 -9.13 -2.56
C ASN A 62 -0.56 -8.86 -1.14
N GLU A 63 -1.50 -8.71 -0.20
CA GLU A 63 -1.19 -8.24 1.15
C GLU A 63 -0.25 -9.20 1.87
N GLN A 64 -0.50 -10.51 1.74
CA GLN A 64 0.26 -11.53 2.45
C GLN A 64 1.70 -11.63 1.94
N ASP A 65 1.92 -11.62 0.63
CA ASP A 65 3.29 -11.75 0.11
C ASP A 65 4.12 -10.49 0.31
N VAL A 66 3.50 -9.30 0.37
CA VAL A 66 4.21 -8.07 0.74
C VAL A 66 4.57 -8.10 2.23
N ASP A 67 3.65 -8.51 3.10
CA ASP A 67 3.92 -8.67 4.54
C ASP A 67 5.10 -9.63 4.79
N GLU A 68 5.05 -10.82 4.18
CA GLU A 68 6.11 -11.82 4.27
C GLU A 68 7.45 -11.26 3.77
N GLN A 69 7.47 -10.52 2.66
CA GLN A 69 8.70 -9.96 2.09
C GLN A 69 9.25 -8.76 2.88
N LEU A 70 8.38 -7.94 3.49
CA LEU A 70 8.80 -6.88 4.41
C LEU A 70 9.47 -7.48 5.65
N GLY A 71 8.96 -8.61 6.15
CA GLY A 71 9.58 -9.38 7.23
C GLY A 71 10.94 -10.01 6.88
N LEU A 72 11.28 -10.07 5.60
CA LEU A 72 12.54 -10.62 5.09
C LEU A 72 13.57 -9.53 4.71
N LEU A 73 13.29 -8.25 5.01
CA LEU A 73 14.23 -7.17 4.73
C LEU A 73 15.58 -7.41 5.44
N PRO A 74 16.72 -7.32 4.72
CA PRO A 74 18.03 -7.53 5.33
C PRO A 74 18.30 -6.52 6.45
N GLU A 75 19.02 -6.93 7.49
CA GLU A 75 19.39 -6.04 8.61
C GLU A 75 20.10 -4.76 8.12
N GLU A 76 20.94 -4.87 7.10
CA GLU A 76 21.63 -3.71 6.51
C GLU A 76 20.65 -2.69 5.94
N GLU A 77 19.55 -3.16 5.34
CA GLU A 77 18.51 -2.29 4.82
C GLU A 77 17.70 -1.68 5.98
N LEU A 78 17.30 -2.47 6.98
CA LEU A 78 16.60 -1.98 8.17
C LEU A 78 17.42 -0.92 8.93
N ARG A 79 18.76 -1.05 8.97
CA ARG A 79 19.65 -0.03 9.54
C ARG A 79 19.59 1.30 8.77
N ARG A 80 19.42 1.26 7.44
CA ARG A 80 19.25 2.46 6.60
C ARG A 80 17.85 3.07 6.76
N LEU A 81 16.83 2.22 6.89
CA LEU A 81 15.44 2.60 7.11
C LEU A 81 15.16 2.77 8.61
N LYS A 82 15.88 3.68 9.27
CA LYS A 82 15.80 3.85 10.73
C LYS A 82 14.36 4.20 11.16
N GLY A 83 13.77 3.39 12.03
CA GLY A 83 12.39 3.60 12.49
C GLY A 83 11.32 3.15 11.49
N PHE A 84 11.70 2.33 10.50
CA PHE A 84 10.78 1.73 9.55
C PHE A 84 9.68 0.94 10.25
N ASP A 85 8.44 1.27 9.91
CA ASP A 85 7.25 0.55 10.36
C ASP A 85 6.67 -0.25 9.19
N ALA A 86 6.91 -1.56 9.21
CA ALA A 86 6.46 -2.47 8.16
C ALA A 86 4.93 -2.57 8.10
N ALA A 87 4.26 -2.56 9.25
CA ALA A 87 2.81 -2.68 9.33
C ALA A 87 2.14 -1.43 8.75
N GLU A 88 2.70 -0.26 9.04
CA GLU A 88 2.24 1.01 8.52
C GLU A 88 2.51 1.16 7.02
N CYS A 89 3.69 0.72 6.55
CA CYS A 89 3.99 0.62 5.13
C CYS A 89 2.96 -0.25 4.40
N LEU A 90 2.69 -1.45 4.93
CA LEU A 90 1.71 -2.38 4.36
C LEU A 90 0.29 -1.80 4.37
N ALA A 91 -0.11 -1.12 5.45
CA ALA A 91 -1.41 -0.46 5.54
C ALA A 91 -1.60 0.59 4.43
N LEU A 92 -0.56 1.38 4.15
CA LEU A 92 -0.58 2.36 3.06
C LEU A 92 -0.64 1.71 1.67
N VAL A 93 0.09 0.61 1.46
CA VAL A 93 -0.02 -0.18 0.22
C VAL A 93 -1.44 -0.70 0.02
N CYS A 94 -2.06 -1.23 1.08
CA CYS A 94 -3.43 -1.73 1.03
C CYS A 94 -4.43 -0.62 0.70
N LEU A 95 -4.26 0.60 1.20
CA LEU A 95 -5.11 1.73 0.81
C LEU A 95 -5.03 2.04 -0.69
N VAL A 96 -3.83 2.01 -1.28
CA VAL A 96 -3.65 2.17 -2.73
C VAL A 96 -4.44 1.08 -3.47
N TRP A 97 -4.27 -0.18 -3.07
CA TRP A 97 -4.90 -1.30 -3.76
C TRP A 97 -6.41 -1.34 -3.62
N ILE A 98 -6.94 -1.03 -2.43
CA ILE A 98 -8.39 -0.89 -2.22
C ILE A 98 -8.94 0.25 -3.08
N THR A 99 -8.21 1.36 -3.21
CA THR A 99 -8.58 2.47 -4.11
C THR A 99 -8.70 1.99 -5.56
N LEU A 100 -7.72 1.21 -6.05
CA LEU A 100 -7.77 0.62 -7.39
C LEU A 100 -8.93 -0.37 -7.56
N MET A 101 -9.22 -1.18 -6.54
CA MET A 101 -10.30 -2.17 -6.56
C MET A 101 -11.70 -1.53 -6.54
N LEU A 102 -11.86 -0.38 -5.88
CA LEU A 102 -13.13 0.33 -5.76
C LEU A 102 -13.35 1.39 -6.83
N SER A 103 -12.32 1.75 -7.58
CA SER A 103 -12.42 2.64 -8.74
C SER A 103 -12.87 1.87 -9.99
N PRO A 104 -13.35 2.56 -11.05
CA PRO A 104 -13.44 1.94 -12.36
C PRO A 104 -12.09 1.30 -12.76
N ARG A 105 -12.09 0.37 -13.71
CA ARG A 105 -10.85 -0.37 -14.07
C ARG A 105 -10.05 0.37 -15.14
N THR A 106 -8.96 1.04 -14.75
CA THR A 106 -7.89 1.53 -15.66
C THR A 106 -6.59 0.77 -15.48
N VAL A 107 -6.25 0.38 -14.25
CA VAL A 107 -5.04 -0.39 -13.92
C VAL A 107 -5.32 -1.89 -14.06
N ARG A 108 -4.48 -2.59 -14.83
CA ARG A 108 -4.58 -4.05 -15.02
C ARG A 108 -3.73 -4.77 -13.98
N ARG A 109 -4.30 -5.80 -13.35
CA ARG A 109 -3.57 -6.67 -12.42
C ARG A 109 -3.35 -8.05 -13.01
N TRP A 110 -2.10 -8.50 -13.02
CA TRP A 110 -1.68 -9.80 -13.56
C TRP A 110 -1.71 -10.93 -12.51
N ALA A 111 -2.81 -11.02 -11.75
CA ALA A 111 -3.05 -12.11 -10.80
C ALA A 111 -4.54 -12.31 -10.54
N THR A 112 -4.93 -13.53 -10.18
CA THR A 112 -6.32 -13.94 -9.95
C THR A 112 -6.73 -13.90 -8.48
N ALA A 113 -5.77 -14.03 -7.54
CA ALA A 113 -6.02 -13.89 -6.11
C ALA A 113 -6.41 -12.45 -5.75
N SER A 114 -7.10 -12.23 -4.63
CA SER A 114 -7.38 -10.86 -4.16
C SER A 114 -6.09 -10.12 -3.83
N ALA A 115 -6.04 -8.80 -4.06
CA ALA A 115 -4.88 -7.97 -3.70
C ALA A 115 -4.82 -7.71 -2.18
N VAL A 116 -5.97 -7.64 -1.52
CA VAL A 116 -6.07 -7.48 -0.07
C VAL A 116 -6.93 -8.59 0.54
N SER A 117 -6.66 -8.91 1.79
CA SER A 117 -7.47 -9.82 2.59
C SER A 117 -8.86 -9.23 2.86
N GLU A 118 -9.84 -10.11 3.10
CA GLU A 118 -11.20 -9.69 3.43
C GLU A 118 -11.29 -8.82 4.70
N PRO A 119 -10.57 -9.11 5.80
CA PRO A 119 -10.55 -8.23 6.98
C PRO A 119 -10.03 -6.83 6.67
N THR A 120 -8.91 -6.72 5.96
CA THR A 120 -8.31 -5.44 5.58
C THR A 120 -9.22 -4.66 4.64
N LEU A 121 -9.84 -5.33 3.67
CA LEU A 121 -10.86 -4.70 2.83
C LEU A 121 -12.02 -4.17 3.67
N LYS A 122 -12.60 -4.99 4.56
CA LYS A 122 -13.72 -4.59 5.41
C LYS A 122 -13.38 -3.38 6.29
N GLN A 123 -12.15 -3.31 6.79
CA GLN A 123 -11.68 -2.22 7.64
C GLN A 123 -11.64 -0.86 6.92
N TRP A 124 -11.27 -0.85 5.63
CA TRP A 124 -11.01 0.39 4.89
C TRP A 124 -12.04 0.70 3.79
N ARG A 125 -12.92 -0.25 3.46
CA ARG A 125 -13.85 -0.14 2.33
C ARG A 125 -14.71 1.13 2.40
N GLY A 126 -15.34 1.41 3.54
CA GLY A 126 -16.22 2.57 3.69
C GLY A 126 -15.48 3.90 3.51
N PHE A 127 -14.35 4.04 4.19
CA PHE A 127 -13.45 5.20 4.08
C PHE A 127 -13.02 5.47 2.63
N VAL A 128 -12.50 4.45 1.93
CA VAL A 128 -12.05 4.60 0.55
C VAL A 128 -13.23 4.86 -0.39
N ALA A 129 -14.35 4.15 -0.23
CA ALA A 129 -15.54 4.34 -1.05
C ALA A 129 -16.10 5.77 -0.97
N MET A 130 -16.10 6.39 0.22
CA MET A 130 -16.53 7.78 0.38
C MET A 130 -15.70 8.74 -0.46
N ILE A 131 -14.37 8.56 -0.46
CA ILE A 131 -13.44 9.39 -1.24
C ILE A 131 -13.63 9.13 -2.74
N VAL A 132 -13.64 7.86 -3.16
CA VAL A 132 -13.83 7.45 -4.55
C VAL A 132 -15.14 8.00 -5.12
N ASN A 133 -16.26 7.84 -4.40
CA ASN A 133 -17.56 8.36 -4.83
C ASN A 133 -17.55 9.89 -4.91
N GLY A 134 -16.97 10.57 -3.90
CA GLY A 134 -16.80 12.02 -3.95
C GLY A 134 -15.97 12.48 -5.15
N TYR A 135 -14.90 11.75 -5.47
CA TYR A 135 -14.02 12.03 -6.60
C TYR A 135 -14.74 11.91 -7.94
N PHE A 136 -15.50 10.83 -8.16
CA PHE A 136 -16.15 10.58 -9.45
C PHE A 136 -17.51 11.26 -9.61
N GLU A 137 -18.37 11.22 -8.59
CA GLU A 137 -19.74 11.74 -8.70
C GLU A 137 -19.80 13.26 -8.51
N ARG A 138 -18.92 13.81 -7.68
CA ARG A 138 -18.97 15.22 -7.25
C ARG A 138 -17.75 16.04 -7.63
N ARG A 139 -16.77 15.44 -8.31
CA ARG A 139 -15.48 16.06 -8.67
C ARG A 139 -14.79 16.72 -7.46
N MET A 140 -14.86 16.05 -6.31
CA MET A 140 -14.25 16.54 -5.07
C MET A 140 -12.77 16.15 -5.03
N ALA A 141 -11.89 17.15 -4.95
CA ALA A 141 -10.44 16.96 -4.71
C ALA A 141 -10.10 16.72 -3.23
N TRP A 142 -11.09 16.82 -2.34
CA TRP A 142 -10.94 16.64 -0.89
C TRP A 142 -12.29 16.23 -0.28
N PHE A 143 -12.27 15.56 0.87
CA PHE A 143 -13.47 15.17 1.62
C PHE A 143 -13.35 15.71 3.05
N PRO A 144 -14.45 16.11 3.73
CA PRO A 144 -14.39 16.53 5.12
C PRO A 144 -13.77 15.45 6.03
N ILE A 145 -12.67 15.79 6.71
CA ILE A 145 -11.89 14.86 7.54
C ILE A 145 -12.74 14.28 8.67
N ASP A 146 -13.59 15.09 9.33
CA ASP A 146 -14.47 14.62 10.42
C ASP A 146 -15.41 13.50 9.96
N ARG A 147 -15.90 13.56 8.72
CA ARG A 147 -16.76 12.52 8.16
C ARG A 147 -15.99 11.23 7.90
N LEU A 148 -14.78 11.35 7.37
CA LEU A 148 -13.90 10.20 7.14
C LEU A 148 -13.46 9.55 8.47
N GLN A 149 -13.18 10.36 9.48
CA GLN A 149 -12.82 9.90 10.82
C GLN A 149 -13.99 9.16 11.48
N LEU A 150 -15.22 9.67 11.35
CA LEU A 150 -16.42 9.02 11.87
C LEU A 150 -16.63 7.63 11.26
N GLU A 151 -16.47 7.51 9.94
CA GLU A 151 -16.54 6.22 9.24
C GLU A 151 -15.50 5.22 9.76
N LEU A 152 -14.23 5.64 9.87
CA LEU A 152 -13.17 4.79 10.41
C LEU A 152 -13.44 4.40 11.87
N SER A 153 -13.96 5.33 12.67
CA SER A 153 -14.26 5.09 14.08
C SER A 153 -15.38 4.06 14.26
N ALA A 154 -16.41 4.11 13.41
CA ALA A 154 -17.50 3.16 13.42
C ALA A 154 -17.04 1.73 13.10
N VAL A 155 -16.06 1.59 12.20
CA VAL A 155 -15.54 0.27 11.77
C VAL A 155 -14.46 -0.27 12.72
N GLN A 156 -13.53 0.59 13.18
CA GLN A 156 -12.37 0.18 13.98
C GLN A 156 -12.63 0.21 15.49
N GLY A 157 -13.78 0.74 15.94
CA GLY A 157 -14.11 0.89 17.35
C GLY A 157 -13.24 1.89 18.11
N ARG A 158 -12.40 2.66 17.40
CA ARG A 158 -11.52 3.69 17.97
C ARG A 158 -11.40 4.86 16.99
N SER A 159 -11.25 6.07 17.52
CA SER A 159 -11.01 7.25 16.70
C SER A 159 -9.52 7.41 16.41
N LEU A 160 -9.17 7.52 15.12
CA LEU A 160 -7.81 7.89 14.71
C LEU A 160 -7.63 9.41 14.79
N PRO A 161 -6.44 9.92 15.12
CA PRO A 161 -6.15 11.36 15.09
C PRO A 161 -6.46 12.00 13.72
N PRO A 162 -6.97 13.25 13.65
CA PRO A 162 -7.36 13.90 12.39
C PRO A 162 -6.23 14.00 11.35
N ASP A 163 -5.00 14.24 11.81
CA ASP A 163 -3.77 14.25 11.02
C ASP A 163 -3.53 12.89 10.34
N LEU A 164 -3.65 11.79 11.08
CA LEU A 164 -3.52 10.45 10.51
C LEU A 164 -4.63 10.15 9.48
N VAL A 165 -5.86 10.60 9.74
CA VAL A 165 -6.97 10.47 8.77
C VAL A 165 -6.67 11.26 7.50
N ALA A 166 -6.13 12.48 7.63
CA ALA A 166 -5.73 13.30 6.49
C ALA A 166 -4.61 12.63 5.67
N GLU A 167 -3.63 12.01 6.31
CA GLU A 167 -2.58 11.24 5.63
C GLU A 167 -3.15 10.05 4.83
N ARG A 168 -4.10 9.29 5.41
CA ARG A 168 -4.78 8.20 4.67
C ARG A 168 -5.56 8.72 3.49
N ALA A 169 -6.27 9.82 3.68
CA ALA A 169 -7.03 10.44 2.61
C ALA A 169 -6.10 10.90 1.49
N ARG A 170 -4.93 11.45 1.83
CA ARG A 170 -3.93 11.89 0.86
C ARG A 170 -3.45 10.73 -0.02
N ILE A 171 -3.22 9.55 0.55
CA ILE A 171 -2.80 8.35 -0.19
C ILE A 171 -3.87 7.92 -1.21
N VAL A 172 -5.15 7.93 -0.80
CA VAL A 172 -6.28 7.62 -1.68
C VAL A 172 -6.39 8.65 -2.80
N TYR A 173 -6.37 9.95 -2.48
CA TYR A 173 -6.45 11.02 -3.48
C TYR A 173 -5.27 11.01 -4.46
N THR A 174 -4.05 10.86 -3.99
CA THR A 174 -2.87 10.79 -4.87
C THR A 174 -2.92 9.58 -5.78
N THR A 175 -3.44 8.44 -5.30
CA THR A 175 -3.68 7.26 -6.16
C THR A 175 -4.70 7.57 -7.25
N LEU A 176 -5.83 8.20 -6.90
CA LEU A 176 -6.86 8.62 -7.86
C LEU A 176 -6.32 9.63 -8.89
N GLU A 177 -5.55 10.63 -8.46
CA GLU A 177 -4.92 11.62 -9.35
C GLU A 177 -3.94 10.98 -10.36
N GLN A 178 -3.29 9.88 -9.98
CA GLN A 178 -2.38 9.15 -10.85
C GLN A 178 -3.11 8.35 -11.93
N VAL A 179 -4.17 7.63 -11.53
CA VAL A 179 -4.86 6.68 -12.43
C VAL A 179 -6.11 7.27 -13.11
N TYR A 180 -6.58 8.41 -12.62
CA TYR A 180 -7.77 9.15 -13.07
C TYR A 180 -7.57 10.67 -12.96
N PRO A 181 -6.61 11.28 -13.66
CA PRO A 181 -6.35 12.72 -13.54
C PRO A 181 -7.60 13.55 -13.93
N GLN A 182 -8.23 14.20 -12.94
CA GLN A 182 -9.39 15.08 -13.15
C GLN A 182 -9.08 16.58 -13.07
N PHE A 183 -8.00 16.95 -12.40
CA PHE A 183 -7.61 18.34 -12.14
C PHE A 183 -6.35 18.69 -12.92
N ALA A 184 -6.19 19.96 -13.29
CA ALA A 184 -4.97 20.44 -13.90
C ALA A 184 -3.79 20.21 -12.94
N LYS A 185 -2.64 19.82 -13.51
CA LYS A 185 -1.38 19.82 -12.77
C LYS A 185 -0.85 21.26 -12.86
N ASP A 186 -0.70 21.91 -11.71
CA ASP A 186 -0.07 23.24 -11.61
C ASP A 186 1.39 23.20 -12.09
#